data_AF-A0A1V4RJ87-F1
#
_entry.id   AF-A0A1V4RJ87-F1
#
_cell.length_a   1.000
_cell.length_b   1.000
_cell.length_c   1.000
_cell.angle_alpha   90.00
_cell.angle_beta   90.00
_cell.angle_gamma   90.00
#
_symmetry.space_group_name_H-M   'P 1'
#
loop_
_entity.id
_entity.type
_entity.pdbx_description
1 polymer ?
#
loop_
_entity_poly.entity_id
_entity_poly.type
_entity_poly.pdbx_seq_one_letter_code
_entity_poly.pdbx_strand_id
1 'polypeptide(L)'
;MVIVYGDTNSTLAGALAAAKLPVPVAHIEAGLRSYNRKMSEEINRILTDRLSTYLFCPTSRAVENLAKEGMTTGVHLVGDVMYDALLHTVKIAEAKSRILANLKLEPNGYLLATVHRAENT
;
A
#
# COMPACT_ATOMS: atom_id res chain seq x y z
N MET A 1 18.69 8.04 -1.45
CA MET A 1 17.45 7.40 -1.94
C MET A 1 16.41 7.49 -0.84
N VAL A 2 15.15 7.74 -1.17
CA VAL A 2 14.01 7.75 -0.24
C VAL A 2 13.07 6.61 -0.59
N ILE A 3 12.59 5.89 0.42
CA ILE A 3 11.59 4.82 0.24
C ILE A 3 10.26 5.36 0.76
N VAL A 4 9.22 5.27 -0.07
CA VAL A 4 7.85 5.62 0.28
C VAL A 4 6.95 4.42 0.10
N TYR A 5 5.94 4.28 0.97
CA TYR A 5 5.04 3.14 1.00
C TYR A 5 3.58 3.60 0.88
N GLY A 6 2.79 2.94 0.05
CA GLY A 6 1.35 3.17 -0.06
C GLY A 6 1.01 4.46 -0.80
N ASP A 7 -0.01 5.18 -0.35
CA ASP A 7 -0.71 6.22 -1.11
C ASP A 7 -1.23 7.39 -0.25
N THR A 8 -0.72 7.51 0.96
CA THR A 8 -1.11 8.58 1.88
C THR A 8 -0.50 9.94 1.48
N ASN A 9 -0.94 11.02 2.13
CA ASN A 9 -0.37 12.35 1.89
C ASN A 9 1.13 12.42 2.25
N SER A 10 1.59 11.66 3.25
CA SER A 10 3.01 11.60 3.60
C SER A 10 3.83 10.86 2.55
N THR A 11 3.25 9.83 1.91
CA THR A 11 3.85 9.14 0.75
C THR A 11 4.14 10.14 -0.36
N LEU A 12 3.13 10.91 -0.77
CA LEU A 12 3.28 11.93 -1.82
C LEU A 12 4.26 13.03 -1.40
N ALA A 13 4.16 13.53 -0.16
CA ALA A 13 5.05 14.58 0.34
C ALA A 13 6.52 14.13 0.32
N GLY A 14 6.81 12.91 0.76
CA GLY A 14 8.15 12.34 0.75
C GLY A 14 8.70 12.17 -0.66
N ALA A 15 7.90 11.64 -1.58
CA ALA A 15 8.29 11.48 -2.98
C ALA A 15 8.56 12.84 -3.66
N LEU A 16 7.68 13.82 -3.44
CA LEU A 16 7.84 15.15 -4.04
C LEU A 16 9.05 15.90 -3.50
N ALA A 17 9.32 15.81 -2.19
CA ALA A 17 10.50 16.42 -1.59
C ALA A 17 11.79 15.80 -2.16
N ALA A 18 11.85 14.47 -2.24
CA ALA A 18 12.99 13.75 -2.78
C ALA A 18 13.23 14.05 -4.27
N ALA A 19 12.18 14.06 -5.09
CA ALA A 19 12.26 14.35 -6.52
C ALA A 19 12.78 15.77 -6.82
N LYS A 20 12.49 16.75 -5.95
CA LYS A 20 13.02 18.13 -6.06
C LYS A 20 14.48 18.26 -5.65
N LEU A 21 15.03 17.30 -4.90
CA LEU A 21 16.41 17.28 -4.38
C LEU A 21 17.31 16.28 -5.11
N PRO A 22 17.05 16.03 -6.40
CA PRO A 22 17.53 14.88 -7.17
C PRO A 22 17.80 13.56 -6.43
N VAL A 23 17.01 13.22 -5.39
CA VAL A 23 17.19 11.97 -4.65
C VAL A 23 16.30 10.90 -5.27
N PRO A 24 16.84 9.71 -5.67
CA PRO A 24 16.03 8.63 -6.20
C PRO A 24 14.93 8.20 -5.22
N VAL A 25 13.74 7.94 -5.75
CA VAL A 25 12.57 7.50 -4.98
C VAL A 25 12.24 6.06 -5.33
N ALA A 26 12.07 5.24 -4.31
CA ALA A 26 11.58 3.88 -4.39
C ALA A 26 10.16 3.82 -3.80
N HIS A 27 9.17 3.53 -4.63
CA HIS A 27 7.77 3.46 -4.21
C HIS A 27 7.33 2.00 -4.09
N ILE A 28 6.96 1.63 -2.87
CA ILE A 28 6.37 0.34 -2.52
C ILE A 28 4.85 0.43 -2.67
N GLU A 29 4.24 -0.62 -3.23
CA GLU A 29 2.83 -0.66 -3.68
C GLU A 29 2.54 0.17 -4.94
N ALA A 30 3.55 0.35 -5.79
CA ALA A 30 3.44 1.09 -7.04
C ALA A 30 2.44 0.44 -8.02
N GLY A 31 1.77 1.27 -8.83
CA GLY A 31 0.91 0.81 -9.94
C GLY A 31 -0.50 0.34 -9.55
N LEU A 32 -0.88 0.40 -8.27
CA LEU A 32 -2.27 0.14 -7.88
C LEU A 32 -3.19 1.25 -8.38
N ARG A 33 -4.37 0.89 -8.90
CA ARG A 33 -5.36 1.84 -9.43
C ARG A 33 -6.75 1.49 -8.92
N SER A 34 -7.43 2.51 -8.40
CA SER A 34 -8.88 2.46 -8.15
C SER A 34 -9.68 2.97 -9.34
N TYR A 35 -9.05 3.73 -10.23
CA TYR A 35 -9.70 4.47 -11.33
C TYR A 35 -10.78 5.46 -10.88
N ASN A 36 -10.81 5.79 -9.58
CA ASN A 36 -11.73 6.77 -9.02
C ASN A 36 -10.96 8.01 -8.56
N ARG A 37 -10.89 9.04 -9.41
CA ARG A 37 -10.19 10.30 -9.08
C ARG A 37 -10.85 11.12 -7.97
N LYS A 38 -12.07 10.78 -7.53
CA LYS A 38 -12.67 11.40 -6.33
C LYS A 38 -12.01 10.92 -5.04
N MET A 39 -11.37 9.74 -5.07
CA MET A 39 -10.56 9.21 -3.99
C MET A 39 -9.22 9.97 -3.95
N SER A 40 -8.92 10.63 -2.84
CA SER A 40 -7.69 11.44 -2.71
C SER A 40 -6.43 10.59 -2.84
N GLU A 41 -6.47 9.35 -2.35
CA GLU A 41 -5.36 8.40 -2.46
C GLU A 41 -5.07 8.01 -3.91
N GLU A 42 -6.07 8.00 -4.81
CA GLU A 42 -5.81 7.75 -6.24
C GLU A 42 -4.93 8.84 -6.86
N ILE A 43 -5.13 10.10 -6.46
CA ILE A 43 -4.30 11.21 -6.90
C ILE A 43 -2.88 11.01 -6.38
N ASN A 44 -2.72 10.64 -5.12
CA ASN A 44 -1.43 10.38 -4.50
C ASN A 44 -0.69 9.22 -5.17
N ARG A 45 -1.37 8.11 -5.50
CA ARG A 45 -0.78 6.96 -6.21
C ARG A 45 -0.17 7.39 -7.54
N ILE A 46 -0.98 8.05 -8.38
CA ILE A 46 -0.56 8.47 -9.71
C ILE A 46 0.64 9.42 -9.60
N LEU A 47 0.57 10.44 -8.73
CA LEU A 47 1.67 11.40 -8.59
C LEU A 47 2.94 10.75 -8.02
N THR A 48 2.81 9.88 -7.02
CA THR A 48 3.95 9.19 -6.40
C THR A 48 4.64 8.27 -7.41
N ASP A 49 3.89 7.50 -8.19
CA ASP A 49 4.45 6.65 -9.25
C ASP A 49 5.27 7.49 -10.24
N ARG A 50 4.75 8.64 -10.70
CA ARG A 50 5.44 9.51 -11.67
C ARG A 50 6.72 10.16 -11.14
N LEU A 51 6.81 10.35 -9.82
CA LEU A 51 7.98 10.91 -9.16
C LEU A 51 9.03 9.83 -8.84
N SER A 52 8.70 8.56 -9.01
CA SER A 52 9.51 7.43 -8.56
C SER A 52 10.48 6.93 -9.62
N THR A 53 11.70 6.61 -9.18
CA THR A 53 12.74 5.99 -10.00
C THR A 53 12.57 4.47 -10.03
N TYR A 54 12.16 3.89 -8.89
CA TYR A 54 11.90 2.46 -8.75
C TYR A 54 10.47 2.24 -8.28
N LEU A 55 9.75 1.36 -8.97
CA LEU A 55 8.33 1.07 -8.80
C LEU A 55 8.21 -0.41 -8.43
N PHE A 56 7.96 -0.66 -7.15
CA PHE A 56 7.83 -2.01 -6.61
C PHE A 56 6.35 -2.40 -6.56
N CYS A 57 5.95 -3.17 -7.56
CA CYS A 57 4.58 -3.59 -7.80
C CYS A 57 4.24 -4.86 -7.03
N PRO A 58 3.07 -4.91 -6.36
CA PRO A 58 2.64 -6.08 -5.61
C PRO A 58 1.98 -7.15 -6.48
N THR A 59 1.48 -6.80 -7.68
CA THR A 59 0.77 -7.72 -8.56
C THR A 59 1.10 -7.47 -10.03
N SER A 60 0.90 -8.46 -10.89
CA SER A 60 1.01 -8.30 -12.35
C SER A 60 0.06 -7.22 -12.89
N ARG A 61 -1.14 -7.12 -12.32
CA ARG A 61 -2.10 -6.07 -12.67
C ARG A 61 -1.55 -4.65 -12.41
N ALA A 62 -0.79 -4.47 -11.33
CA ALA A 62 -0.16 -3.19 -11.05
C ALA A 62 0.92 -2.83 -12.09
N VAL A 63 1.71 -3.83 -12.52
CA VAL A 63 2.67 -3.67 -13.63
C VAL A 63 1.95 -3.30 -14.93
N GLU A 64 0.85 -3.98 -15.24
CA GLU A 64 0.04 -3.69 -16.44
C GLU A 64 -0.55 -2.27 -16.41
N ASN A 65 -0.97 -1.79 -15.24
CA ASN A 65 -1.47 -0.43 -15.09
C ASN A 65 -0.39 0.60 -15.40
N LEU A 66 0.81 0.43 -14.86
CA LEU A 66 1.96 1.30 -15.14
C LEU A 66 2.33 1.25 -16.63
N ALA A 67 2.32 0.07 -17.24
CA ALA A 67 2.60 -0.09 -18.67
C ALA A 67 1.57 0.65 -19.56
N LYS A 68 0.27 0.55 -19.26
CA LYS A 68 -0.80 1.32 -19.94
C LYS A 68 -0.60 2.84 -19.82
N GLU A 69 0.08 3.24 -18.76
CA GLU A 69 0.42 4.61 -18.43
C GLU A 69 1.79 5.07 -18.97
N GLY A 70 2.46 4.23 -19.77
CA GLY A 70 3.75 4.52 -20.40
C GLY A 70 4.97 4.34 -19.48
N MET A 71 4.81 3.70 -18.32
CA MET A 71 5.88 3.44 -17.36
C MET A 71 6.29 1.97 -17.43
N THR A 72 7.43 1.71 -18.08
CA THR A 72 7.99 0.37 -18.24
C THR A 72 9.42 0.24 -17.69
N THR A 73 10.07 1.36 -17.41
CA THR A 73 11.42 1.41 -16.82
C THR A 73 11.34 1.49 -15.30
N GLY A 74 12.23 0.78 -14.61
CA GLY A 74 12.28 0.79 -13.14
C GLY A 74 11.11 0.08 -12.47
N VAL A 75 10.34 -0.72 -13.21
CA VAL A 75 9.19 -1.48 -12.72
C VAL A 75 9.62 -2.88 -12.30
N HIS A 76 9.26 -3.27 -11.08
CA HIS A 76 9.66 -4.55 -10.48
C HIS A 76 8.45 -5.22 -9.84
N LEU A 77 8.11 -6.43 -10.29
CA LEU A 77 7.10 -7.27 -9.63
C LEU A 77 7.73 -7.99 -8.44
N VAL A 78 7.34 -7.62 -7.21
CA VAL A 78 7.98 -8.13 -5.98
C VAL A 78 7.02 -8.75 -4.96
N GLY A 79 5.71 -8.66 -5.20
CA GLY A 79 4.71 -9.16 -4.24
C GLY A 79 4.37 -8.16 -3.14
N ASP A 80 3.60 -8.61 -2.15
CA ASP A 80 2.98 -7.77 -1.13
C ASP A 80 3.69 -7.92 0.23
N VAL A 81 4.26 -6.82 0.73
CA VAL A 81 4.95 -6.77 2.03
C VAL A 81 3.97 -7.04 3.19
N MET A 82 2.69 -6.69 3.05
CA MET A 82 1.69 -6.97 4.08
C MET A 82 1.41 -8.46 4.21
N TYR A 83 1.55 -9.23 3.12
CA TYR A 83 1.43 -10.68 3.19
C TYR A 83 2.58 -11.29 4.00
N ASP A 84 3.82 -10.85 3.75
CA ASP A 84 4.98 -11.27 4.53
C ASP A 84 4.84 -10.89 6.01
N ALA A 85 4.39 -9.66 6.28
CA ALA A 85 4.12 -9.20 7.64
C ALA A 85 3.03 -10.04 8.34
N LEU A 86 1.98 -10.43 7.62
CA LEU A 86 0.92 -11.30 8.14
C LEU A 86 1.47 -12.68 8.51
N LEU A 87 2.24 -13.32 7.63
CA LEU A 87 2.85 -14.63 7.89
C LEU A 87 3.76 -14.62 9.12
N HIS A 88 4.45 -13.51 9.37
CA HIS A 88 5.27 -13.34 10.57
C HIS A 88 4.42 -13.12 11.83
N THR A 89 3.41 -12.24 11.74
CA THR A 89 2.61 -11.81 12.90
C THR A 89 1.55 -12.81 13.33
N VAL A 90 1.03 -13.65 12.43
CA VAL A 90 0.03 -14.68 12.77
C VAL A 90 0.55 -15.65 13.83
N LYS A 91 1.81 -16.09 13.71
CA LYS A 91 2.46 -16.98 14.70
C LYS A 91 2.56 -16.35 16.07
N ILE A 92 2.79 -15.04 16.12
CA ILE A 92 2.86 -14.26 17.37
C ILE A 92 1.45 -14.13 17.96
N ALA A 93 0.45 -13.84 17.13
CA ALA A 93 -0.93 -13.70 17.54
C ALA A 93 -1.48 -15.02 18.10
N GLU A 94 -1.24 -16.15 17.45
CA GLU A 94 -1.64 -17.48 17.93
C GLU A 94 -1.03 -17.80 19.31
N ALA A 95 0.23 -17.44 19.52
CA ALA A 95 0.92 -17.73 20.78
C ALA A 95 0.57 -16.77 21.93
N LYS A 96 0.23 -15.50 21.62
CA LYS A 96 0.17 -14.43 22.65
C LYS A 96 -1.18 -13.72 22.74
N SER A 97 -2.00 -13.73 21.70
CA SER A 97 -3.26 -12.98 21.69
C SER A 97 -4.27 -13.60 22.66
N ARG A 98 -4.90 -12.74 23.46
CA ARG A 98 -6.04 -13.10 24.31
C ARG A 98 -7.31 -12.34 23.93
N ILE A 99 -7.38 -11.81 22.71
CA ILE A 99 -8.42 -10.86 22.31
C ILE A 99 -9.84 -11.44 22.45
N LEU A 100 -10.04 -12.72 22.11
CA LEU A 100 -11.34 -13.38 22.27
C LEU A 100 -11.76 -13.45 23.74
N ALA A 101 -10.85 -13.83 24.64
CA ALA A 101 -11.12 -13.87 26.08
C ALA A 101 -11.39 -12.47 26.64
N ASN A 102 -10.60 -11.47 26.22
CA ASN A 102 -10.73 -10.09 26.68
C ASN A 102 -12.07 -9.47 26.27
N LEU A 103 -12.54 -9.78 25.05
CA LEU A 103 -13.81 -9.32 24.50
C LEU A 103 -14.98 -10.27 24.82
N LYS A 104 -14.73 -11.40 25.49
CA LYS A 104 -15.70 -12.46 25.80
C LYS A 104 -16.43 -12.97 24.54
N LEU A 105 -15.67 -13.21 23.47
CA LEU A 105 -16.14 -13.74 22.20
C LEU A 105 -15.82 -15.22 22.06
N GLU A 106 -16.74 -15.98 21.47
CA GLU A 106 -16.51 -17.37 21.08
C GLU A 106 -15.82 -17.45 19.71
N PRO A 107 -14.91 -18.42 19.48
CA PRO A 107 -14.35 -18.67 18.15
C PRO A 107 -15.45 -18.87 17.11
N ASN A 108 -15.35 -18.19 15.97
CA ASN A 108 -16.34 -18.18 14.89
C ASN A 108 -17.76 -17.68 15.27
N GLY A 109 -17.95 -17.16 16.49
CA GLY A 109 -19.22 -16.65 17.01
C GLY A 109 -19.41 -15.15 16.85
N TYR A 110 -18.64 -14.51 15.97
CA TYR A 110 -18.65 -13.06 15.79
C TYR A 110 -18.56 -12.67 14.32
N LEU A 111 -19.04 -11.47 14.00
CA LEU A 111 -18.75 -10.78 12.75
C LEU A 111 -17.68 -9.72 13.01
N LEU A 112 -16.74 -9.57 12.08
CA LEU A 112 -15.72 -8.55 12.13
C LEU A 112 -15.94 -7.55 11.00
N ALA A 113 -16.02 -6.26 11.35
CA ALA A 113 -16.11 -5.16 10.40
C ALA A 113 -15.12 -4.06 10.79
N THR A 114 -14.41 -3.52 9.79
CA THR A 114 -13.54 -2.36 9.93
C THR A 114 -14.06 -1.26 9.02
N VAL A 115 -14.54 -0.16 9.60
CA VAL A 115 -15.15 0.96 8.85
C VAL A 115 -14.38 2.22 9.19
N HIS A 116 -13.60 2.71 8.22
CA HIS A 116 -12.64 3.81 8.45
C HIS A 116 -12.72 4.95 7.43
N ARG A 117 -13.53 4.81 6.37
CA ARG A 117 -13.67 5.86 5.36
C ARG A 117 -14.89 6.72 5.65
N ALA A 118 -14.72 8.02 5.49
CA ALA A 118 -15.81 8.99 5.64
C ALA A 118 -16.97 8.72 4.64
N GLU A 119 -16.67 8.14 3.47
CA GLU A 119 -17.68 7.74 2.47
C GLU A 119 -18.47 6.48 2.86
N ASN A 120 -18.05 5.73 3.90
CA ASN A 120 -18.72 4.52 4.36
C ASN A 120 -19.73 4.76 5.50
N THR A 121 -19.94 6.01 5.90
CA THR A 121 -20.90 6.45 6.94
C THR A 121 -21.75 7.58 6.41
#